data_AF-A0A8H4U5E6-F1
#
_entry.id   AF-A0A8H4U5E6-F1
#
_cell.length_a   1.000
_cell.length_b   1.000
_cell.length_c   1.000
_cell.angle_alpha   90.00
_cell.angle_beta   90.00
_cell.angle_gamma   90.00
#
_symmetry.space_group_name_H-M   'P 1'
#
loop_
_entity.id
_entity.type
_entity.pdbx_description
1 polymer ?
#
loop_
_entity_poly.entity_id
_entity_poly.type
_entity_poly.pdbx_seq_one_letter_code
_entity_poly.pdbx_strand_id
1 'polypeptide(L)'
;MHLSQEYRSSSPQPSIPFGNTRDIEVFRTISDHDTFRFDITEIIYDDTRFHEIHEATWDKSLYFEDDDDIGDITGVPCWFRHWYRENRGEMESYCDGEVKDSRQLEAREALKALSSPAESYEYFQKLLQQQTEIISINRDVDALKYELSRFPNLRRVTLTLPAHDVIEFLRALPATLESVELSFLAFILDDDHYKSLWEDIRAKLGWRERVAMTQPKLVICVEGYFAALTEDNVSLRREAMEFVYGEGTNPFGEDVGFWLDLYDRMDE
;
A
#
# COMPACT_ATOMS: atom_id res chain seq x y z
N MET A 1 16.20 -9.26 19.87
CA MET A 1 16.61 -7.88 20.18
C MET A 1 15.57 -6.99 19.54
N HIS A 2 14.74 -6.33 20.36
CA HIS A 2 13.64 -5.48 19.91
C HIS A 2 14.15 -4.36 18.98
N LEU A 3 13.59 -4.26 17.78
CA LEU A 3 13.67 -3.04 16.97
C LEU A 3 12.27 -2.45 16.93
N SER A 4 12.11 -1.44 17.79
CA SER A 4 10.98 -0.54 17.86
C SER A 4 10.80 0.17 16.51
N GLN A 5 9.66 -0.06 15.87
CA GLN A 5 9.13 0.84 14.86
C GLN A 5 8.86 2.19 15.54
N GLU A 6 9.78 3.15 15.40
CA GLU A 6 9.48 4.55 15.68
C GLU A 6 8.55 5.07 14.58
N TYR A 7 7.26 4.76 14.70
CA TYR A 7 6.21 5.56 14.09
C TYR A 7 6.37 6.97 14.65
N ARG A 8 6.96 7.87 13.83
CA ARG A 8 7.04 9.29 14.15
C ARG A 8 5.64 9.78 14.49
N SER A 9 5.50 10.24 15.74
CA SER A 9 4.34 10.94 16.25
C SER A 9 3.96 12.07 15.30
N SER A 10 2.88 11.86 14.55
CA SER A 10 2.12 12.89 13.86
C SER A 10 0.67 12.43 13.94
N SER A 11 -0.22 13.37 14.26
CA SER A 11 -1.67 13.23 14.44
C SER A 11 -2.32 12.26 13.43
N PRO A 12 -3.49 11.66 13.74
CA PRO A 12 -4.14 10.69 12.87
C PRO A 12 -4.33 11.30 11.46
N GLN A 13 -3.51 10.84 10.51
CA GLN A 13 -3.62 11.19 9.10
C GLN A 13 -4.43 10.07 8.46
N PRO A 14 -5.52 10.38 7.72
CA PRO A 14 -6.29 9.35 7.06
C PRO A 14 -5.45 8.69 5.95
N SER A 15 -5.19 7.39 6.09
CA SER A 15 -4.89 6.52 4.95
C SER A 15 -6.18 6.34 4.15
N ILE A 16 -6.14 6.63 2.85
CA ILE A 16 -7.31 6.50 1.97
C ILE A 16 -7.04 5.32 1.05
N PRO A 17 -7.53 4.12 1.37
CA PRO A 17 -7.61 3.04 0.40
C PRO A 17 -8.79 3.30 -0.53
N PHE A 18 -8.62 3.17 -1.85
CA PHE A 18 -9.73 3.28 -2.80
C PHE A 18 -10.32 1.91 -3.14
N GLY A 19 -10.61 1.12 -2.09
CA GLY A 19 -11.02 -0.27 -2.24
C GLY A 19 -12.54 -0.48 -2.32
N ASN A 20 -13.33 0.48 -1.83
CA ASN A 20 -14.79 0.35 -1.78
C ASN A 20 -15.53 1.69 -1.92
N THR A 21 -16.87 1.62 -2.03
CA THR A 21 -17.72 2.80 -2.27
C THR A 21 -17.62 3.84 -1.16
N ARG A 22 -17.49 3.40 0.09
CA ARG A 22 -17.43 4.28 1.26
C ARG A 22 -16.16 5.11 1.27
N ASP A 23 -15.05 4.55 0.81
CA ASP A 23 -13.78 5.27 0.76
C ASP A 23 -13.84 6.43 -0.23
N ILE A 24 -14.42 6.18 -1.41
CA ILE A 24 -14.68 7.22 -2.42
C ILE A 24 -15.61 8.28 -1.84
N GLU A 25 -16.68 7.91 -1.16
CA GLU A 25 -17.62 8.86 -0.55
C GLU A 25 -16.96 9.73 0.52
N VAL A 26 -16.12 9.15 1.38
CA VAL A 26 -15.37 9.89 2.41
C VAL A 26 -14.42 10.87 1.74
N PHE A 27 -13.64 10.41 0.77
CA PHE A 27 -12.67 11.26 0.09
C PHE A 27 -13.36 12.40 -0.68
N ARG A 28 -14.46 12.08 -1.36
CA ARG A 28 -15.30 13.06 -2.04
C ARG A 28 -15.84 14.10 -1.07
N THR A 29 -16.38 13.66 0.07
CA THR A 29 -16.93 14.54 1.11
C THR A 29 -15.87 15.52 1.63
N ILE A 30 -14.63 15.05 1.85
CA ILE A 30 -13.52 15.90 2.29
C ILE A 30 -13.12 16.88 1.17
N SER A 31 -13.02 16.41 -0.07
CA SER A 31 -12.63 17.22 -1.24
C SER A 31 -13.62 18.33 -1.60
N ASP A 32 -14.91 18.09 -1.35
CA ASP A 32 -15.99 19.04 -1.60
C ASP A 32 -16.28 19.92 -0.38
N HIS A 33 -15.64 19.67 0.77
CA HIS A 33 -15.84 20.45 1.98
C HIS A 33 -15.26 21.87 1.85
N ASP A 34 -16.05 22.89 2.18
CA ASP A 34 -15.68 24.31 2.01
C ASP A 34 -14.51 24.78 2.88
N THR A 35 -14.10 23.99 3.87
CA THR A 35 -12.99 24.30 4.79
C THR A 35 -11.89 23.25 4.73
N PHE A 36 -12.20 21.99 5.03
CA PHE A 36 -11.20 20.93 5.16
C PHE A 36 -10.35 20.71 3.92
N ARG A 37 -10.88 20.89 2.71
CA ARG A 37 -10.09 20.73 1.46
C ARG A 37 -8.88 21.66 1.38
N PHE A 38 -8.91 22.79 2.09
CA PHE A 38 -7.79 23.72 2.15
C PHE A 38 -6.73 23.33 3.19
N ASP A 39 -7.09 22.51 4.18
CA ASP A 39 -6.17 22.08 5.24
C ASP A 39 -5.43 20.78 4.90
N ILE A 40 -5.88 20.05 3.87
CA ILE A 40 -5.20 18.85 3.38
C ILE A 40 -3.86 19.24 2.76
N THR A 41 -2.77 18.82 3.40
CA THR A 41 -1.38 19.06 2.94
C THR A 41 -0.62 17.77 2.62
N GLU A 42 -1.15 16.63 3.07
CA GLU A 42 -0.55 15.31 2.91
C GLU A 42 -1.65 14.27 2.66
N ILE A 43 -1.37 13.31 1.80
CA ILE A 43 -2.22 12.15 1.54
C ILE A 43 -1.35 10.91 1.62
N ILE A 44 -1.85 9.87 2.30
CA ILE A 44 -1.31 8.52 2.24
C ILE A 44 -2.28 7.71 1.39
N TYR A 45 -1.84 7.36 0.19
CA TYR A 45 -2.58 6.56 -0.76
C TYR A 45 -2.09 5.12 -0.68
N ASP A 46 -3.00 4.24 -0.26
CA ASP A 46 -2.75 2.82 -0.13
C ASP A 46 -3.62 2.08 -1.16
N ASP A 47 -3.00 1.54 -2.22
CA ASP A 47 -3.72 0.84 -3.29
C ASP A 47 -3.79 -0.66 -3.04
N THR A 48 -3.84 -1.07 -1.77
CA THR A 48 -4.03 -2.47 -1.42
C THR A 48 -5.39 -2.94 -1.92
N ARG A 49 -5.37 -3.77 -2.96
CA ARG A 49 -6.57 -4.36 -3.56
C ARG A 49 -6.79 -5.77 -3.03
N PHE A 50 -8.05 -6.13 -2.87
CA PHE A 50 -8.41 -7.53 -2.72
C PHE A 50 -8.13 -8.25 -4.04
N HIS A 51 -7.13 -9.14 -4.04
CA HIS A 51 -6.87 -10.01 -5.18
C HIS A 51 -7.85 -11.19 -5.14
N GLU A 52 -8.34 -11.59 -6.32
CA GLU A 52 -8.97 -12.90 -6.47
C GLU A 52 -7.90 -13.97 -6.29
N ILE A 53 -7.63 -14.36 -5.03
CA ILE A 53 -6.81 -15.54 -4.76
C ILE A 53 -7.61 -16.73 -5.28
N HIS A 54 -7.23 -17.24 -6.45
CA HIS A 54 -7.84 -18.43 -7.00
C HIS A 54 -7.54 -19.61 -6.08
N GLU A 55 -8.59 -20.26 -5.57
CA GLU A 55 -8.49 -21.44 -4.71
C GLU A 55 -7.62 -22.57 -5.31
N ALA A 56 -7.39 -22.54 -6.63
CA ALA A 56 -6.55 -23.47 -7.37
C ALA A 56 -5.04 -23.33 -7.10
N THR A 57 -4.55 -22.17 -6.63
CA THR A 57 -3.13 -21.97 -6.28
C THR A 57 -2.83 -22.27 -4.82
N TRP A 58 -3.87 -22.47 -3.99
CA TRP A 58 -3.71 -22.74 -2.57
C TRP A 58 -3.62 -24.25 -2.33
N ASP A 59 -2.42 -24.75 -2.02
CA ASP A 59 -2.22 -26.14 -1.63
C ASP A 59 -2.86 -26.41 -0.26
N LYS A 60 -4.04 -27.02 -0.29
CA LYS A 60 -4.80 -27.40 0.91
C LYS A 60 -4.02 -28.34 1.82
N SER A 61 -3.03 -29.08 1.32
CA SER A 61 -2.29 -30.10 2.07
C SER A 61 -1.20 -29.55 2.99
N LEU A 62 -0.74 -28.31 2.77
CA LEU A 62 0.35 -27.71 3.53
C LEU A 62 -0.07 -27.04 4.85
N TYR A 63 -1.37 -26.78 5.04
CA TYR A 63 -1.88 -25.91 6.12
C TYR A 63 -3.12 -26.47 6.84
N PHE A 64 -3.27 -27.80 6.91
CA PHE A 64 -4.33 -28.43 7.70
C PHE A 64 -4.11 -28.17 9.20
N GLU A 65 -4.78 -27.16 9.73
CA GLU A 65 -4.94 -26.91 11.17
C GLU A 65 -6.37 -27.23 11.59
N ASP A 66 -6.54 -27.75 12.81
CA ASP A 66 -7.84 -28.14 13.37
C ASP A 66 -8.83 -26.96 13.32
N ASP A 67 -9.92 -27.14 12.58
CA ASP A 67 -10.81 -26.05 12.17
C ASP A 67 -11.83 -25.58 13.24
N ASP A 68 -11.67 -26.07 14.47
CA ASP A 68 -12.66 -25.96 15.55
C ASP A 68 -12.45 -24.73 16.47
N ASP A 69 -11.37 -23.98 16.30
CA ASP A 69 -10.91 -22.95 17.25
C ASP A 69 -11.29 -21.50 16.90
N ILE A 70 -11.70 -21.24 15.65
CA ILE A 70 -12.00 -19.90 15.15
C ILE A 70 -13.49 -19.54 15.06
N GLY A 71 -14.39 -20.44 15.46
CA GLY A 71 -15.84 -20.21 15.45
C GLY A 71 -16.53 -20.74 14.19
N ASP A 72 -17.62 -20.09 13.75
CA ASP A 72 -18.39 -20.56 12.59
C ASP A 72 -17.60 -20.35 11.27
N ILE A 73 -17.33 -21.46 10.61
CA ILE A 73 -16.57 -21.55 9.35
C ILE A 73 -17.43 -22.00 8.16
N THR A 74 -18.76 -22.04 8.33
CA THR A 74 -19.71 -22.50 7.31
C THR A 74 -19.55 -21.67 6.03
N GLY A 75 -19.25 -22.34 4.91
CA GLY A 75 -19.08 -21.68 3.60
C GLY A 75 -17.78 -20.89 3.41
N VAL A 76 -16.87 -20.90 4.39
CA VAL A 76 -15.60 -20.18 4.33
C VAL A 76 -14.50 -21.05 3.71
N PRO A 77 -13.81 -20.61 2.65
CA PRO A 77 -12.67 -21.33 2.07
C PRO A 77 -11.48 -21.45 3.03
N CYS A 78 -10.70 -22.52 2.90
CA CYS A 78 -9.52 -22.79 3.74
C CYS A 78 -8.48 -21.66 3.74
N TRP A 79 -8.18 -21.06 2.59
CA TRP A 79 -7.24 -19.94 2.49
C TRP A 79 -7.69 -18.74 3.33
N PHE A 80 -9.00 -18.46 3.37
CA PHE A 80 -9.52 -17.35 4.16
C PHE A 80 -9.48 -17.67 5.66
N ARG A 81 -9.75 -18.92 6.04
CA ARG A 81 -9.61 -19.38 7.44
C ARG A 81 -8.16 -19.20 7.93
N HIS A 82 -7.19 -19.57 7.10
CA HIS A 82 -5.78 -19.39 7.41
C HIS A 82 -5.42 -17.92 7.64
N TRP A 83 -5.73 -17.04 6.68
CA TRP A 83 -5.44 -15.61 6.84
C TRP A 83 -6.20 -14.97 8.00
N TYR A 84 -7.42 -15.43 8.28
CA TYR A 84 -8.16 -15.00 9.45
C TYR A 84 -7.45 -15.40 10.76
N ARG A 85 -6.89 -16.62 10.85
CA ARG A 85 -6.07 -17.07 11.99
C ARG A 85 -4.82 -16.23 12.14
N GLU A 86 -4.04 -16.08 11.08
CA GLU A 86 -2.80 -15.31 11.10
C GLU A 86 -3.05 -13.87 11.55
N ASN A 87 -4.02 -13.19 10.93
CA ASN A 87 -4.39 -11.82 11.31
C ASN A 87 -4.84 -11.72 12.77
N ARG A 88 -5.64 -12.69 13.24
CA ARG A 88 -6.08 -12.74 14.63
C ARG A 88 -4.91 -12.96 15.58
N GLY A 89 -4.00 -13.88 15.27
CA GLY A 89 -2.81 -14.19 16.06
C GLY A 89 -1.86 -12.99 16.15
N GLU A 90 -1.64 -12.29 15.04
CA GLU A 90 -0.86 -11.05 15.00
C GLU A 90 -1.52 -9.95 15.86
N MET A 91 -2.84 -9.76 15.76
CA MET A 91 -3.55 -8.81 16.62
C MET A 91 -3.48 -9.20 18.10
N GLU A 92 -3.63 -10.48 18.43
CA GLU A 92 -3.50 -11.01 19.80
C GLU A 92 -2.11 -10.75 20.36
N SER A 93 -1.07 -11.03 19.57
CA SER A 93 0.34 -10.77 19.89
C SER A 93 0.63 -9.27 20.08
N TYR A 94 0.13 -8.43 19.17
CA TYR A 94 0.23 -6.97 19.26
C TYR A 94 -0.45 -6.41 20.53
N CYS A 95 -1.54 -7.06 20.92
CA CYS A 95 -2.33 -6.71 22.09
C CYS A 95 -1.85 -7.38 23.38
N ASP A 96 -0.76 -8.14 23.40
CA ASP A 96 -0.30 -8.82 24.61
C ASP A 96 0.37 -7.86 25.62
N GLY A 97 0.30 -8.19 26.91
CA GLY A 97 0.96 -7.44 28.00
C GLY A 97 0.21 -6.20 28.49
N GLU A 98 0.94 -5.17 28.93
CA GLU A 98 0.34 -3.90 29.38
C GLU A 98 0.06 -2.96 28.19
N VAL A 99 -1.06 -2.22 28.24
CA VAL A 99 -1.43 -1.26 27.17
C VAL A 99 -0.41 -0.12 27.13
N LYS A 100 0.25 0.06 25.99
CA LYS A 100 1.29 1.07 25.78
C LYS A 100 0.74 2.36 25.21
N ASP A 101 -0.30 2.30 24.39
CA ASP A 101 -0.91 3.45 23.72
C ASP A 101 -2.40 3.27 23.38
N SER A 102 -3.03 4.33 22.85
CA SER A 102 -4.45 4.32 22.43
C SER A 102 -4.74 3.28 21.35
N ARG A 103 -3.78 3.02 20.45
CA ARG A 103 -3.97 2.10 19.32
C ARG A 103 -4.06 0.67 19.79
N GLN A 104 -3.24 0.29 20.78
CA GLN A 104 -3.37 -1.02 21.42
C GLN A 104 -4.70 -1.18 22.17
N LEU A 105 -5.22 -0.10 22.76
CA LEU A 105 -6.54 -0.15 23.40
C LEU A 105 -7.65 -0.38 22.36
N GLU A 106 -7.63 0.38 21.26
CA GLU A 106 -8.57 0.25 20.14
C GLU A 106 -8.50 -1.14 19.49
N ALA A 107 -7.29 -1.66 19.25
CA ALA A 107 -7.08 -3.01 18.70
C ALA A 107 -7.65 -4.10 19.62
N ARG A 108 -7.51 -3.96 20.95
CA ARG A 108 -8.12 -4.88 21.92
C ARG A 108 -9.65 -4.84 21.90
N GLU A 109 -10.22 -3.66 21.72
CA GLU A 109 -11.68 -3.52 21.59
C GLU A 109 -12.17 -4.15 20.28
N ALA A 110 -11.46 -3.94 19.18
CA ALA A 110 -11.76 -4.57 17.89
C ALA A 110 -11.67 -6.10 17.97
N LEU A 111 -10.64 -6.65 18.62
CA LEU A 111 -10.48 -8.09 18.81
C LEU A 111 -11.64 -8.72 19.61
N LYS A 112 -12.14 -8.01 20.62
CA LYS A 112 -13.32 -8.46 21.39
C LYS A 112 -14.61 -8.43 20.58
N ALA A 113 -14.69 -7.55 19.58
CA ALA A 113 -15.84 -7.38 18.70
C ALA A 113 -15.70 -8.15 17.38
N LEU A 114 -14.67 -9.01 17.25
CA LEU A 114 -14.38 -9.74 16.03
C LEU A 114 -15.54 -10.69 15.68
N SER A 115 -16.06 -10.55 14.46
CA SER A 115 -17.13 -11.40 13.93
C SER A 115 -16.62 -12.79 13.58
N SER A 116 -17.50 -13.78 13.48
CA SER A 116 -17.10 -15.13 13.07
C SER A 116 -16.42 -15.16 11.68
N PRO A 117 -15.63 -16.20 11.36
CA PRO A 117 -15.06 -16.37 10.02
C PRO A 117 -16.12 -16.33 8.91
N ALA A 118 -17.29 -16.93 9.14
CA ALA A 118 -18.42 -16.90 8.19
C ALA A 118 -18.92 -15.48 7.92
N GLU A 119 -19.16 -14.68 8.98
CA GLU A 119 -19.59 -13.28 8.85
C GLU A 119 -18.51 -12.41 8.20
N SER A 120 -17.26 -12.59 8.61
CA SER A 120 -16.10 -11.87 8.08
C SER A 120 -15.89 -12.18 6.59
N TYR A 121 -16.10 -13.44 6.18
CA TYR A 121 -16.00 -13.85 4.79
C TYR A 121 -17.15 -13.29 3.94
N GLU A 122 -18.38 -13.30 4.44
CA GLU A 122 -19.52 -12.67 3.75
C GLU A 122 -19.28 -11.17 3.55
N TYR A 123 -18.71 -10.50 4.55
CA TYR A 123 -18.34 -9.09 4.44
C TYR A 123 -17.20 -8.86 3.44
N PHE A 124 -16.15 -9.69 3.47
CA PHE A 124 -15.08 -9.68 2.49
C PHE A 124 -15.60 -9.84 1.06
N GLN A 125 -16.51 -10.77 0.80
CA GLN A 125 -17.11 -10.97 -0.52
C GLN A 125 -17.86 -9.72 -1.01
N LYS A 126 -18.56 -9.00 -0.11
CA LYS A 126 -19.21 -7.73 -0.45
C LYS A 126 -18.18 -6.65 -0.81
N LEU A 127 -17.08 -6.55 -0.07
CA LEU A 127 -16.01 -5.60 -0.38
C LEU A 127 -15.33 -5.92 -1.71
N LEU A 128 -15.01 -7.20 -1.96
CA LEU A 128 -14.43 -7.64 -3.22
C LEU A 128 -15.36 -7.32 -4.41
N GLN A 129 -16.66 -7.59 -4.28
CA GLN A 129 -17.65 -7.25 -5.32
C GLN A 129 -17.69 -5.73 -5.59
N GLN A 130 -17.71 -4.90 -4.53
CA GLN A 130 -17.70 -3.45 -4.68
C GLN A 130 -16.43 -2.96 -5.38
N GLN A 131 -15.27 -3.50 -4.98
CA GLN A 131 -13.99 -3.19 -5.61
C GLN A 131 -14.01 -3.53 -7.09
N THR A 132 -14.43 -4.75 -7.45
CA THR A 132 -14.53 -5.22 -8.84
C THR A 132 -15.42 -4.31 -9.67
N GLU A 133 -16.59 -3.92 -9.14
CA GLU A 133 -17.49 -2.99 -9.83
C GLU A 133 -16.85 -1.62 -10.04
N ILE A 134 -16.25 -1.04 -9.00
CA ILE A 134 -15.59 0.29 -9.04
C ILE A 134 -14.47 0.31 -10.08
N ILE A 135 -13.61 -0.72 -10.07
CA ILE A 135 -12.49 -0.85 -11.01
C ILE A 135 -12.99 -1.04 -12.43
N SER A 136 -14.03 -1.88 -12.64
CA SER A 136 -14.54 -2.18 -13.98
C SER A 136 -15.02 -0.96 -14.76
N ILE A 137 -15.38 0.11 -14.05
CA ILE A 137 -15.82 1.39 -14.61
C ILE A 137 -14.80 2.53 -14.41
N ASN A 138 -13.58 2.23 -13.96
CA ASN A 138 -12.51 3.20 -13.64
C ASN A 138 -12.93 4.30 -12.64
N ARG A 139 -13.89 4.00 -11.77
CA ARG A 139 -14.44 5.01 -10.84
C ARG A 139 -13.45 5.38 -9.74
N ASP A 140 -12.59 4.44 -9.34
CA ASP A 140 -11.45 4.67 -8.43
C ASP A 140 -10.51 5.73 -9.01
N VAL A 141 -10.09 5.57 -10.27
CA VAL A 141 -9.17 6.48 -10.96
C VAL A 141 -9.81 7.86 -11.17
N ASP A 142 -11.07 7.90 -11.58
CA ASP A 142 -11.79 9.16 -11.82
C ASP A 142 -12.03 9.94 -10.53
N ALA A 143 -12.40 9.25 -9.45
CA ALA A 143 -12.53 9.83 -8.11
C ALA A 143 -11.17 10.38 -7.64
N LEU A 144 -10.11 9.58 -7.72
CA LEU A 144 -8.78 10.04 -7.34
C LEU A 144 -8.38 11.33 -8.08
N LYS A 145 -8.56 11.38 -9.42
CA LYS A 145 -8.22 12.56 -10.23
C LYS A 145 -9.04 13.78 -9.83
N TYR A 146 -10.35 13.63 -9.66
CA TYR A 146 -11.19 14.75 -9.24
C TYR A 146 -10.76 15.23 -7.87
N GLU A 147 -10.67 14.35 -6.89
CA GLU A 147 -10.45 14.73 -5.50
C GLU A 147 -9.08 15.38 -5.30
N LEU A 148 -8.02 14.86 -5.93
CA LEU A 148 -6.68 15.48 -5.90
C LEU A 148 -6.69 16.91 -6.46
N SER A 149 -7.49 17.18 -7.49
CA SER A 149 -7.61 18.53 -8.06
C SER A 149 -8.24 19.56 -7.10
N ARG A 150 -8.87 19.09 -6.01
CA ARG A 150 -9.62 19.91 -5.05
C ARG A 150 -8.83 20.28 -3.80
N PHE A 151 -7.60 19.77 -3.64
CA PHE A 151 -6.71 20.08 -2.52
C PHE A 151 -5.61 21.07 -2.92
N PRO A 152 -5.87 22.39 -2.90
CA PRO A 152 -4.94 23.40 -3.39
C PRO A 152 -3.64 23.50 -2.59
N ASN A 153 -3.62 22.99 -1.35
CA ASN A 153 -2.47 23.04 -0.46
C ASN A 153 -1.78 21.68 -0.30
N LEU A 154 -2.13 20.69 -1.13
CA LEU A 154 -1.46 19.39 -1.14
C LEU A 154 0.01 19.55 -1.53
N ARG A 155 0.89 19.07 -0.65
CA ARG A 155 2.35 19.20 -0.75
C ARG A 155 3.07 17.86 -0.69
N ARG A 156 2.51 16.89 0.02
CA ARG A 156 3.13 15.57 0.21
C ARG A 156 2.17 14.47 -0.18
N VAL A 157 2.69 13.45 -0.85
CA VAL A 157 1.95 12.21 -1.09
C VAL A 157 2.86 11.04 -0.77
N THR A 158 2.34 10.10 0.01
CA THR A 158 2.96 8.79 0.24
C THR A 158 2.12 7.74 -0.47
N LEU A 159 2.76 6.91 -1.28
CA LEU A 159 2.16 5.75 -1.94
C LEU A 159 2.68 4.47 -1.30
N THR A 160 1.77 3.58 -0.88
CA THR A 160 2.09 2.26 -0.31
C THR A 160 1.37 1.13 -1.04
N LEU A 161 2.11 0.06 -1.38
CA LEU A 161 1.62 -1.22 -1.95
C LEU A 161 0.75 -1.08 -3.23
N PRO A 162 0.52 -2.16 -4.03
CA PRO A 162 0.66 -2.11 -5.49
C PRO A 162 -0.36 -1.20 -6.17
N ALA A 163 0.02 0.06 -6.39
CA ALA A 163 -0.65 0.89 -7.38
C ALA A 163 -0.28 0.33 -8.74
N HIS A 164 -1.18 -0.46 -9.33
CA HIS A 164 -1.20 -0.50 -10.78
C HIS A 164 -1.41 0.92 -11.26
N ASP A 165 -0.67 1.29 -12.29
CA ASP A 165 -0.67 2.64 -12.83
C ASP A 165 -0.09 3.71 -11.89
N VAL A 166 0.96 3.41 -11.10
CA VAL A 166 1.75 4.43 -10.35
C VAL A 166 2.04 5.66 -11.21
N ILE A 167 2.37 5.46 -12.49
CA ILE A 167 2.66 6.55 -13.41
C ILE A 167 1.43 7.43 -13.70
N GLU A 168 0.25 6.86 -13.88
CA GLU A 168 -0.98 7.63 -14.06
C GLU A 168 -1.34 8.39 -12.79
N PHE A 169 -1.16 7.75 -11.62
CA PHE A 169 -1.33 8.40 -10.32
C PHE A 169 -0.41 9.62 -10.21
N LEU A 170 0.90 9.43 -10.41
CA LEU A 170 1.89 10.51 -10.30
C LEU A 170 1.65 11.62 -11.30
N ARG A 171 1.07 11.31 -12.47
CA ARG A 171 0.68 12.30 -13.49
C ARG A 171 -0.52 13.14 -13.06
N ALA A 172 -1.45 12.57 -12.29
CA ALA A 172 -2.62 13.28 -11.79
C ALA A 172 -2.30 14.25 -10.62
N LEU A 173 -1.12 14.13 -10.02
CA LEU A 173 -0.73 14.98 -8.89
C LEU A 173 -0.58 16.46 -9.28
N PRO A 174 -0.99 17.38 -8.39
CA PRO A 174 -0.93 18.81 -8.67
C PRO A 174 0.51 19.31 -8.80
N ALA A 175 0.70 20.39 -9.56
CA ALA A 175 2.01 21.01 -9.73
C ALA A 175 2.57 21.66 -8.44
N THR A 176 1.75 21.83 -7.40
CA THR A 176 2.12 22.36 -6.08
C THR A 176 2.88 21.37 -5.21
N LEU A 177 3.01 20.14 -5.66
CA LEU A 177 3.60 19.05 -4.88
C LEU A 177 5.08 19.32 -4.55
N GLU A 178 5.41 19.24 -3.27
CA GLU A 178 6.77 19.44 -2.75
C GLU A 178 7.53 18.11 -2.62
N SER A 179 6.83 17.01 -2.31
CA SER A 179 7.45 15.69 -2.21
C SER A 179 6.50 14.52 -2.50
N VAL A 180 7.09 13.45 -3.05
CA VAL A 180 6.49 12.13 -3.22
C VAL A 180 7.35 11.12 -2.48
N GLU A 181 6.70 10.29 -1.68
CA GLU A 181 7.30 9.11 -1.09
C GLU A 181 6.66 7.86 -1.71
N LEU A 182 7.49 6.97 -2.27
CA LEU A 182 7.08 5.65 -2.74
C LEU A 182 7.63 4.62 -1.75
N SER A 183 6.76 4.07 -0.90
CA SER A 183 7.18 3.25 0.23
C SER A 183 6.67 1.83 0.10
N PHE A 184 7.60 0.87 0.15
CA PHE A 184 7.31 -0.56 0.22
C PHE A 184 6.38 -1.03 -0.89
N LEU A 185 6.69 -0.66 -2.14
CA LEU A 185 5.90 -1.09 -3.29
C LEU A 185 6.17 -2.58 -3.54
N ALA A 186 5.13 -3.40 -3.47
CA ALA A 186 5.15 -4.77 -3.94
C ALA A 186 4.84 -4.74 -5.45
N PHE A 187 5.68 -5.36 -6.27
CA PHE A 187 5.37 -5.55 -7.68
C PHE A 187 4.93 -7.00 -7.88
N ILE A 188 3.68 -7.18 -8.31
CA ILE A 188 3.02 -8.50 -8.38
C ILE A 188 3.20 -9.14 -9.77
N LEU A 189 3.65 -8.38 -10.78
CA LEU A 189 3.84 -8.84 -12.16
C LEU A 189 5.33 -8.91 -12.51
N ASP A 190 5.74 -9.98 -13.19
CA ASP A 190 7.14 -10.33 -13.53
C ASP A 190 7.90 -9.29 -14.38
N ASP A 191 7.24 -8.23 -14.87
CA ASP A 191 7.85 -7.16 -15.67
C ASP A 191 7.91 -5.81 -14.92
N ASP A 192 7.16 -5.65 -13.82
CA ASP A 192 7.12 -4.41 -13.06
C ASP A 192 8.10 -4.47 -11.89
N HIS A 193 9.05 -3.54 -11.85
CA HIS A 193 10.05 -3.48 -10.79
C HIS A 193 10.46 -2.03 -10.56
N TYR A 194 11.14 -1.74 -9.45
CA TYR A 194 11.68 -0.41 -9.19
C TYR A 194 12.52 0.14 -10.36
N LYS A 195 13.22 -0.71 -11.12
CA LYS A 195 13.97 -0.30 -12.31
C LYS A 195 13.07 0.37 -13.37
N SER A 196 12.07 -0.35 -13.87
CA SER A 196 11.17 0.14 -14.91
C SER A 196 10.33 1.32 -14.42
N LEU A 197 9.90 1.30 -13.15
CA LEU A 197 9.19 2.42 -12.54
C LEU A 197 10.02 3.70 -12.54
N TRP A 198 11.30 3.66 -12.19
CA TRP A 198 12.16 4.84 -12.19
C TRP A 198 12.36 5.37 -13.61
N GLU A 199 12.60 4.48 -14.57
CA GLU A 199 12.74 4.83 -15.99
C GLU A 199 11.48 5.53 -16.50
N ASP A 200 10.32 5.00 -16.15
CA ASP A 200 9.03 5.56 -16.50
C ASP A 200 8.77 6.92 -15.82
N ILE A 201 9.10 7.09 -14.55
CA ILE A 201 9.01 8.39 -13.86
C ILE A 201 9.83 9.43 -14.62
N ARG A 202 11.06 9.08 -14.99
CA ARG A 202 11.98 9.97 -15.72
C ARG A 202 11.47 10.29 -17.13
N ALA A 203 10.96 9.30 -17.84
CA ALA A 203 10.58 9.43 -19.25
C ALA A 203 9.16 9.99 -19.47
N LYS A 204 8.20 9.67 -18.59
CA LYS A 204 6.77 9.88 -18.84
C LYS A 204 6.15 11.05 -18.07
N LEU A 205 6.76 11.51 -16.98
CA LEU A 205 6.14 12.54 -16.11
C LEU A 205 6.55 13.98 -16.43
N GLY A 206 7.59 14.17 -17.25
CA GLY A 206 8.09 15.50 -17.60
C GLY A 206 8.63 16.29 -16.39
N TRP A 207 8.98 15.60 -15.29
CA TRP A 207 9.45 16.24 -14.06
C TRP A 207 10.83 16.86 -14.24
N ARG A 208 11.67 16.26 -15.08
CA ARG A 208 13.03 16.72 -15.37
C ARG A 208 13.06 18.11 -16.01
N GLU A 209 12.07 18.40 -16.84
CA GLU A 209 11.93 19.64 -17.58
C GLU A 209 11.33 20.78 -16.74
N ARG A 210 10.85 20.48 -15.52
CA ARG A 210 10.36 21.51 -14.59
C ARG A 210 11.50 22.40 -14.13
N VAL A 211 11.17 23.65 -13.80
CA VAL A 211 12.12 24.56 -13.12
C VAL A 211 12.55 23.90 -11.81
N ALA A 212 13.84 23.98 -11.46
CA ALA A 212 14.41 23.26 -10.31
C ALA A 212 13.63 23.46 -8.98
N MET A 213 13.01 24.64 -8.79
CA MET A 213 12.22 24.93 -7.59
C MET A 213 10.81 24.30 -7.56
N THR A 214 10.34 23.75 -8.68
CA THR A 214 9.04 23.07 -8.83
C THR A 214 9.18 21.56 -9.12
N GLN A 215 10.41 21.05 -9.03
CA GLN A 215 10.70 19.61 -9.08
C GLN A 215 10.35 18.98 -7.72
N PRO A 216 9.38 18.06 -7.64
CA PRO A 216 9.03 17.41 -6.39
C PRO A 216 10.21 16.56 -5.89
N LYS A 217 10.45 16.58 -4.57
CA LYS A 217 11.42 15.67 -3.95
C LYS A 217 10.88 14.25 -4.05
N LEU A 218 11.67 13.33 -4.59
CA LEU A 218 11.32 11.92 -4.65
C LEU A 218 12.08 11.16 -3.55
N VAL A 219 11.33 10.41 -2.75
CA VAL A 219 11.85 9.50 -1.73
C VAL A 219 11.32 8.11 -2.04
N ILE A 220 12.19 7.11 -1.99
CA ILE A 220 11.81 5.72 -2.27
C ILE A 220 12.32 4.86 -1.14
N CYS A 221 11.41 4.16 -0.48
CA CYS A 221 11.69 3.24 0.61
C CYS A 221 11.42 1.82 0.13
N VAL A 222 12.39 0.93 0.31
CA VAL A 222 12.31 -0.47 -0.13
C VAL A 222 12.36 -1.38 1.10
N GLU A 223 11.66 -2.52 1.07
CA GLU A 223 11.63 -3.48 2.17
C GLU A 223 12.96 -4.21 2.37
N GLY A 224 13.26 -4.57 3.62
CA GLY A 224 14.56 -5.06 4.09
C GLY A 224 15.14 -6.29 3.38
N TYR A 225 14.34 -7.11 2.69
CA TYR A 225 14.86 -8.20 1.86
C TYR A 225 15.62 -7.69 0.62
N PHE A 226 15.26 -6.52 0.09
CA PHE A 226 16.06 -5.81 -0.92
C PHE A 226 17.23 -5.02 -0.30
N ALA A 227 17.18 -4.75 1.00
CA ALA A 227 18.25 -4.08 1.75
C ALA A 227 19.45 -5.00 2.06
N ALA A 228 19.45 -6.27 1.61
CA ALA A 228 20.61 -7.14 1.73
C ALA A 228 21.88 -6.58 1.02
N LEU A 229 21.73 -5.56 0.17
CA LEU A 229 22.84 -4.85 -0.49
C LEU A 229 23.33 -3.61 0.28
N THR A 230 22.61 -3.14 1.30
CA THR A 230 22.93 -1.92 2.04
C THR A 230 22.25 -1.96 3.42
N GLU A 231 23.05 -1.99 4.49
CA GLU A 231 22.60 -2.05 5.89
C GLU A 231 21.46 -1.05 6.19
N ASP A 232 20.34 -1.58 6.70
CA ASP A 232 19.07 -0.92 7.08
C ASP A 232 18.18 -0.39 5.93
N ASN A 233 16.85 -0.33 6.16
CA ASN A 233 15.84 0.20 5.23
C ASN A 233 16.33 1.48 4.53
N VAL A 234 16.76 1.38 3.26
CA VAL A 234 17.38 2.53 2.57
C VAL A 234 16.31 3.42 1.98
N SER A 235 16.26 4.65 2.48
CA SER A 235 15.59 5.76 1.82
C SER A 235 16.48 6.30 0.70
N LEU A 236 16.17 5.94 -0.56
CA LEU A 236 16.96 6.28 -1.76
C LEU A 236 16.67 7.69 -2.27
N ARG A 237 16.68 8.70 -1.39
CA ARG A 237 16.34 10.07 -1.77
C ARG A 237 17.38 10.68 -2.72
N ARG A 238 18.68 10.51 -2.44
CA ARG A 238 19.73 11.19 -3.21
C ARG A 238 19.83 10.59 -4.61
N GLU A 239 19.87 9.26 -4.66
CA GLU A 239 19.97 8.44 -5.86
C GLU A 239 18.76 8.68 -6.77
N ALA A 240 17.54 8.73 -6.19
CA ALA A 240 16.33 9.05 -6.94
C ALA A 240 16.40 10.44 -7.57
N MET A 241 16.84 11.45 -6.82
CA MET A 241 16.93 12.82 -7.34
C MET A 241 18.02 12.93 -8.42
N GLU A 242 19.18 12.30 -8.24
CA GLU A 242 20.29 12.30 -9.21
C GLU A 242 19.89 11.62 -10.52
N PHE A 243 19.16 10.50 -10.46
CA PHE A 243 18.68 9.78 -11.64
C PHE A 243 17.54 10.52 -12.36
N VAL A 244 16.47 10.90 -11.64
CA VAL A 244 15.26 11.48 -12.26
C VAL A 244 15.54 12.86 -12.85
N TYR A 245 16.28 13.72 -12.15
CA TYR A 245 16.51 15.10 -12.57
C TYR A 245 17.87 15.31 -13.25
N GLY A 246 18.88 14.54 -12.88
CA GLY A 246 20.26 14.69 -13.34
C GLY A 246 20.69 13.67 -14.40
N GLU A 247 21.98 13.37 -14.38
CA GLU A 247 22.64 12.34 -15.19
C GLU A 247 23.05 11.13 -14.35
N GLY A 248 22.47 10.96 -13.16
CA GLY A 248 22.71 9.80 -12.31
C GLY A 248 22.29 8.50 -13.00
N THR A 249 22.88 7.40 -12.56
CA THR A 249 22.53 6.04 -13.00
C THR A 249 21.36 5.50 -12.21
N ASN A 250 20.53 4.65 -12.83
CA ASN A 250 19.48 3.95 -12.11
C ASN A 250 20.13 2.98 -11.09
N PRO A 251 19.86 3.11 -9.78
CA PRO A 251 20.45 2.22 -8.78
C PRO A 251 19.92 0.78 -8.88
N PHE A 252 18.82 0.54 -9.59
CA PHE A 252 18.24 -0.79 -9.81
C PHE A 252 18.68 -1.40 -11.16
N GLY A 253 19.97 -1.32 -11.51
CA GLY A 253 20.54 -1.79 -12.80
C GLY A 253 20.42 -3.30 -13.08
N GLU A 254 20.93 -3.79 -14.23
CA GLU A 254 20.72 -5.17 -14.70
C GLU A 254 21.17 -6.30 -13.74
N ASP A 255 22.04 -6.01 -12.77
CA ASP A 255 22.55 -7.00 -11.80
C ASP A 255 21.64 -7.26 -10.57
N VAL A 256 20.46 -6.63 -10.48
CA VAL A 256 19.46 -7.00 -9.44
C VAL A 256 18.46 -8.07 -9.89
N GLY A 257 18.65 -8.66 -11.08
CA GLY A 257 17.89 -9.81 -11.58
C GLY A 257 18.17 -11.16 -10.87
N PHE A 258 18.74 -11.15 -9.66
CA PHE A 258 19.26 -12.36 -9.03
C PHE A 258 18.25 -13.16 -8.16
N TRP A 259 16.98 -12.76 -8.09
CA TRP A 259 16.07 -13.35 -7.09
C TRP A 259 14.74 -13.88 -7.62
N LEU A 260 14.52 -13.90 -8.95
CA LEU A 260 13.51 -14.80 -9.54
C LEU A 260 14.04 -16.25 -9.64
N ASP A 261 15.36 -16.44 -9.74
CA ASP A 261 16.00 -17.78 -9.73
C ASP A 261 15.92 -18.50 -8.37
N LEU A 262 15.50 -17.82 -7.30
CA LEU A 262 15.41 -18.43 -5.98
C LEU A 262 14.04 -18.98 -5.62
N TYR A 263 12.99 -18.62 -6.35
CA TYR A 263 11.75 -19.38 -6.31
C TYR A 263 11.88 -20.68 -7.11
N ASP A 264 12.57 -20.67 -8.26
CA ASP A 264 12.81 -21.89 -9.07
C ASP A 264 13.81 -22.89 -8.45
N ARG A 265 14.63 -22.47 -7.48
CA ARG A 265 15.61 -23.34 -6.79
C ARG A 265 15.15 -23.87 -5.43
N MET A 266 13.92 -23.57 -5.01
CA MET A 266 13.32 -24.21 -3.85
C MET A 266 12.55 -25.49 -4.20
N ASP A 267 12.49 -25.85 -5.49
CA ASP A 267 11.90 -27.09 -6.03
C ASP A 267 12.94 -28.08 -6.63
N GLU A 268 14.18 -28.09 -6.11
CA GLU A 268 15.14 -29.20 -6.30
C GLU A 268 15.69 -29.73 -4.96
#